data_AF-A0A2S2N458-F1
#
_entry.id   AF-A0A2S2N458-F1
#
_cell.length_a   1.000
_cell.length_b   1.000
_cell.length_c   1.000
_cell.angle_alpha   90.00
_cell.angle_beta   90.00
_cell.angle_gamma   90.00
#
_symmetry.space_group_name_H-M   'P 1'
#
loop_
_entity.id
_entity.type
_entity.pdbx_description
1 polymer ?
#
loop_
_entity_poly.entity_id
_entity_poly.type
_entity_poly.pdbx_seq_one_letter_code
_entity_poly.pdbx_strand_id
1 'polypeptide(L)'
;QIVISSGGVGALAQWVLLELQGQVEPRQSGELAGSLLGDLHYTCQGVPVLQPSLTLRSPQGVPVLVVGHHILYGKVVQLEKPFAVLVKQGGASQPSPVGPHGHYTVTALIKTKLLFKTRPKPIITHVPKKV
;
A
#
# COMPACT_ATOMS: atom_id res chain seq x y z
N GLN A 1 19.66 15.39 17.98
CA GLN A 1 20.27 14.83 16.75
C GLN A 1 19.58 13.51 16.44
N ILE A 2 18.91 13.38 15.29
CA ILE A 2 18.33 12.10 14.84
C ILE A 2 19.41 11.38 14.03
N VAL A 3 19.61 10.10 14.31
CA VAL A 3 20.57 9.26 13.57
C VAL A 3 19.78 8.20 12.80
N ILE A 4 20.00 8.15 11.49
CA ILE A 4 19.34 7.22 10.58
C ILE A 4 20.43 6.33 9.97
N SER A 5 20.24 5.02 10.09
CA SER A 5 21.18 4.00 9.58
C SER A 5 20.44 3.01 8.65
N SER A 6 21.14 2.41 7.68
CA SER A 6 20.59 1.31 6.89
C SER A 6 20.72 -0.01 7.64
N GLY A 7 19.65 -0.83 7.64
CA GLY A 7 19.65 -2.14 8.30
C GLY A 7 20.42 -3.19 7.50
N GLY A 8 21.75 -3.22 7.67
CA GLY A 8 22.62 -4.31 7.18
C GLY A 8 23.13 -4.21 5.74
N VAL A 9 24.04 -5.13 5.39
CA VAL A 9 24.70 -5.25 4.07
C VAL A 9 23.78 -6.03 3.13
N GLY A 10 22.76 -5.36 2.60
CA GLY A 10 21.79 -5.98 1.68
C GLY A 10 20.93 -4.93 0.98
N ALA A 11 20.27 -5.33 -0.11
CA ALA A 11 19.29 -4.46 -0.76
C ALA A 11 18.09 -4.25 0.17
N LEU A 12 17.70 -2.99 0.39
CA LEU A 12 16.52 -2.65 1.18
C LEU A 12 15.26 -3.29 0.59
N ALA A 13 14.35 -3.73 1.43
CA ALA A 13 13.07 -4.25 0.98
C ALA A 13 12.32 -3.18 0.16
N GLN A 14 11.64 -3.61 -0.90
CA GLN A 14 10.76 -2.73 -1.66
C GLN A 14 9.33 -2.95 -1.23
N TRP A 15 8.69 -1.90 -0.71
CA TRP A 15 7.30 -1.92 -0.27
C TRP A 15 6.45 -1.09 -1.24
N VAL A 16 5.14 -1.36 -1.22
CA VAL A 16 4.12 -0.61 -1.94
C VAL A 16 3.19 0.04 -0.94
N LEU A 17 2.84 1.31 -1.17
CA LEU A 17 1.80 1.98 -0.39
C LEU A 17 0.43 1.71 -1.01
N LEU A 18 -0.55 1.37 -0.19
CA LEU A 18 -1.95 1.29 -0.59
C LEU A 18 -2.70 2.50 -0.04
N GLU A 19 -3.29 3.31 -0.92
CA GLU A 19 -4.01 4.54 -0.57
C GLU A 19 -5.48 4.41 -0.95
N LEU A 20 -6.36 4.52 0.06
CA LEU A 20 -7.81 4.45 -0.05
C LEU A 20 -8.42 5.80 0.33
N GLN A 21 -9.41 6.27 -0.44
CA GLN A 21 -10.20 7.43 -0.05
C GLN A 21 -11.38 7.00 0.83
N GLY A 22 -11.27 7.24 2.13
CA GLY A 22 -12.30 6.89 3.12
C GLY A 22 -11.67 6.31 4.38
N GLN A 23 -12.47 5.59 5.15
CA GLN A 23 -12.00 4.82 6.30
C GLN A 23 -12.13 3.33 6.02
N VAL A 24 -11.22 2.55 6.61
CA VAL A 24 -11.25 1.09 6.57
C VAL A 24 -11.70 0.62 7.94
N GLU A 25 -12.82 -0.09 7.97
CA GLU A 25 -13.38 -0.65 9.20
C GLU A 25 -13.19 -2.18 9.19
N PRO A 26 -12.60 -2.76 10.26
CA PRO A 26 -12.47 -4.20 10.38
C PRO A 26 -13.85 -4.85 10.53
N ARG A 27 -14.02 -6.04 9.93
CA ARG A 27 -15.30 -6.77 9.91
C ARG A 27 -15.74 -7.25 11.29
N GLN A 28 -14.79 -7.56 12.16
CA GLN A 28 -15.01 -8.00 13.53
C GLN A 28 -14.51 -6.90 14.47
N SER A 29 -15.06 -6.84 15.68
CA SER A 29 -14.55 -5.96 16.74
C SER A 29 -13.09 -6.33 17.04
N GLY A 30 -12.15 -5.49 16.63
CA GLY A 30 -10.72 -5.76 16.74
C GLY A 30 -9.86 -4.77 15.96
N GLU A 31 -8.56 -5.01 15.94
CA GLU A 31 -7.61 -4.20 15.18
C GLU A 31 -7.60 -4.61 13.70
N LEU A 32 -7.33 -3.63 12.83
CA LEU A 32 -7.13 -3.90 11.40
C LEU A 32 -5.81 -4.65 11.14
N ALA A 33 -4.80 -4.41 11.99
CA ALA A 33 -3.49 -5.04 11.86
C ALA A 33 -3.61 -6.57 11.99
N GLY A 34 -3.05 -7.30 11.02
CA GLY A 34 -3.12 -8.76 10.98
C GLY A 34 -4.48 -9.34 10.54
N SER A 35 -5.51 -8.51 10.36
CA SER A 35 -6.81 -8.96 9.84
C SER A 35 -6.81 -9.05 8.31
N LEU A 36 -7.60 -9.97 7.75
CA LEU A 36 -7.84 -10.04 6.32
C LEU A 36 -8.79 -8.90 5.91
N LEU A 37 -8.25 -7.90 5.20
CA LEU A 37 -9.04 -6.80 4.65
C LEU A 37 -9.83 -7.21 3.41
N GLY A 38 -9.21 -7.98 2.52
CA GLY A 38 -9.80 -8.37 1.24
C GLY A 38 -8.75 -8.78 0.21
N ASP A 39 -9.18 -8.90 -1.05
CA ASP A 39 -8.37 -9.45 -2.13
C ASP A 39 -7.91 -8.35 -3.10
N LEU A 40 -6.63 -8.33 -3.44
CA LEU A 40 -6.04 -7.45 -4.44
C LEU A 40 -5.67 -8.25 -5.69
N HIS A 41 -6.27 -7.89 -6.82
CA HIS A 41 -6.05 -8.51 -8.12
C HIS A 41 -5.43 -7.52 -9.10
N TYR A 42 -4.65 -8.03 -10.06
CA TYR A 42 -4.20 -7.26 -11.23
C TYR A 42 -4.87 -7.83 -12.47
N THR A 43 -5.48 -6.96 -13.26
CA THR A 43 -6.07 -7.35 -14.54
C THR A 43 -4.98 -7.62 -15.58
N CYS A 44 -5.14 -8.70 -16.37
CA CYS A 44 -4.18 -9.08 -17.41
C CYS A 44 -4.23 -8.18 -18.65
N GLN A 45 -5.33 -7.43 -18.86
CA GLN A 45 -5.47 -6.42 -19.90
C GLN A 45 -5.23 -5.04 -19.29
N GLY A 46 -4.08 -4.42 -19.59
CA GLY A 46 -3.93 -2.99 -19.38
C GLY A 46 -4.98 -2.25 -20.21
N VAL A 47 -5.69 -1.28 -19.61
CA VAL A 47 -6.54 -0.38 -20.37
C VAL A 47 -5.63 0.43 -21.30
N PRO A 48 -5.91 0.53 -22.61
CA PRO A 48 -5.22 1.48 -23.47
C PRO A 48 -5.52 2.88 -22.93
N VAL A 49 -4.61 3.44 -22.14
CA VAL A 49 -4.70 4.85 -21.76
C VAL A 49 -4.38 5.62 -23.03
N LEU A 50 -5.41 6.21 -23.64
CA LEU A 50 -5.24 7.25 -24.64
C LEU A 50 -4.64 8.48 -23.93
N GLN A 51 -3.35 8.43 -23.62
CA GLN A 51 -2.54 9.58 -23.27
C GLN A 51 -1.45 9.73 -24.33
N PRO A 52 -1.20 10.96 -24.85
CA PRO A 52 -0.36 11.17 -26.02
C PRO A 52 1.15 11.13 -25.71
N SER A 53 1.55 10.67 -24.52
CA SER A 53 2.96 10.68 -24.13
C SER A 53 3.60 9.33 -24.41
N LEU A 54 4.37 9.27 -25.50
CA LEU A 54 5.25 8.16 -25.86
C LEU A 54 6.16 7.78 -24.68
N THR A 55 5.74 6.82 -23.87
CA THR A 55 6.68 5.87 -23.25
C THR A 55 6.08 4.50 -23.43
N LEU A 56 6.80 3.63 -24.15
CA LEU A 56 6.45 2.23 -24.36
C LEU A 56 6.56 1.48 -23.03
N ARG A 57 5.59 1.69 -22.13
CA ARG A 57 5.52 0.99 -20.85
C ARG A 57 4.67 -0.26 -21.07
N SER A 58 5.19 -1.42 -20.67
CA SER A 58 4.41 -2.65 -20.54
C SER A 58 3.05 -2.33 -19.91
N PRO A 59 1.93 -2.88 -20.43
CA PRO A 59 0.61 -2.60 -19.88
C PRO A 59 0.62 -2.99 -18.40
N GLN A 60 0.75 -2.00 -17.51
CA GLN A 60 0.59 -2.25 -16.10
C GLN A 60 -0.87 -2.62 -15.88
N GLY A 61 -1.11 -3.84 -15.39
CA GLY A 61 -2.45 -4.28 -15.04
C GLY A 61 -3.13 -3.28 -14.11
N VAL A 62 -4.42 -3.08 -14.31
CA VAL A 62 -5.22 -2.23 -13.40
C VAL A 62 -5.40 -2.99 -12.09
N PRO A 63 -4.99 -2.43 -10.94
CA PRO A 63 -5.21 -3.05 -9.64
C PRO A 63 -6.69 -2.95 -9.26
N VAL A 64 -7.26 -4.05 -8.82
CA VAL A 64 -8.66 -4.17 -8.40
C VAL A 64 -8.68 -4.72 -6.98
N LEU A 65 -9.23 -3.95 -6.05
CA LEU A 65 -9.34 -4.32 -4.65
C LEU A 65 -10.78 -4.70 -4.32
N VAL A 66 -10.98 -5.87 -3.74
CA VAL A 66 -12.26 -6.38 -3.28
C VAL A 66 -12.26 -6.37 -1.75
N VAL A 67 -13.12 -5.56 -1.13
CA VAL A 67 -13.26 -5.46 0.33
C VAL A 67 -14.72 -5.66 0.71
N GLY A 68 -15.02 -6.76 1.40
CA GLY A 68 -16.39 -7.14 1.71
C GLY A 68 -17.25 -7.26 0.44
N HIS A 69 -18.34 -6.47 0.36
CA HIS A 69 -19.23 -6.44 -0.81
C HIS A 69 -18.87 -5.35 -1.83
N HIS A 70 -17.70 -4.73 -1.68
CA HIS A 70 -17.28 -3.62 -2.52
C HIS A 70 -16.12 -4.00 -3.43
N ILE A 71 -16.17 -3.50 -4.66
CA ILE A 71 -15.07 -3.52 -5.62
C ILE A 71 -14.57 -2.10 -5.88
N LEU A 72 -13.25 -1.92 -5.78
CA LEU A 72 -12.56 -0.67 -6.04
C LEU A 72 -11.57 -0.88 -7.18
N TYR A 73 -11.64 0.00 -8.18
CA TYR A 73 -10.68 0.05 -9.28
C TYR A 73 -9.63 1.10 -8.96
N GLY A 74 -8.37 0.69 -8.95
CA GLY A 74 -7.25 1.54 -8.62
C GLY A 74 -6.39 1.87 -9.82
N LYS A 75 -5.28 2.55 -9.55
CA LYS A 75 -4.19 2.73 -10.50
C LYS A 75 -2.84 2.66 -9.79
N VAL A 76 -1.82 2.21 -10.50
CA VAL A 76 -0.43 2.28 -10.02
C VAL A 76 0.09 3.70 -10.26
N VAL A 77 0.68 4.32 -9.24
CA VAL A 77 1.26 5.66 -9.31
C VAL A 77 2.71 5.59 -8.84
N GLN A 78 3.63 6.09 -9.66
CA GLN A 78 5.01 6.31 -9.24
C GLN A 78 5.09 7.56 -8.38
N LEU A 79 5.72 7.46 -7.21
CA LEU A 79 5.86 8.58 -6.28
C LEU A 79 6.96 9.52 -6.78
N GLU A 80 6.64 10.81 -6.93
CA GLU A 80 7.64 11.85 -7.23
C GLU A 80 8.69 11.97 -6.13
N LYS A 81 8.28 11.74 -4.88
CA LYS A 81 9.13 11.69 -3.69
C LYS A 81 8.94 10.34 -3.00
N PRO A 82 9.85 9.37 -3.21
CA PRO A 82 9.80 8.07 -2.54
C PRO A 82 9.86 8.20 -1.01
N PHE A 83 9.26 7.25 -0.30
CA PHE A 83 9.34 7.18 1.16
C PHE A 83 10.37 6.15 1.63
N ALA A 84 11.08 6.48 2.69
CA ALA A 84 11.85 5.51 3.47
C ALA A 84 11.01 5.08 4.68
N VAL A 85 10.90 3.77 4.90
CA VAL A 85 10.28 3.22 6.10
C VAL A 85 11.32 3.15 7.19
N LEU A 86 11.08 3.84 8.29
CA LEU A 86 11.98 3.95 9.43
C LEU A 86 11.41 3.20 10.62
N VAL A 87 12.20 2.32 11.22
CA VAL A 87 11.90 1.68 12.50
C VAL A 87 12.75 2.33 13.58
N LYS A 88 12.11 2.84 14.63
CA LYS A 88 12.80 3.41 15.78
C LYS A 88 13.46 2.31 16.59
N GLN A 89 14.75 2.44 16.85
CA GLN A 89 15.51 1.55 17.71
C GLN A 89 15.40 2.03 19.17
N GLY A 90 15.05 1.12 20.09
CA GLY A 90 15.06 1.39 21.55
C GLY A 90 13.72 1.76 22.18
N GLY A 91 12.77 0.81 22.22
CA GLY A 91 11.49 0.91 22.93
C GLY A 91 11.48 0.23 24.31
N ALA A 92 12.57 0.28 25.07
CA ALA A 92 12.58 -0.17 26.46
C ALA A 92 12.90 1.02 27.39
N SER A 93 12.02 1.20 28.35
CA SER A 93 11.95 2.26 29.36
C SER A 93 13.21 2.33 30.24
N GLN A 94 14.25 2.99 29.75
CA GLN A 94 15.35 3.49 30.58
C GLN A 94 15.66 4.91 30.12
N PRO A 95 15.30 5.95 30.90
CA PRO A 95 15.74 7.31 30.63
C PRO A 95 17.25 7.38 30.94
N SER A 96 18.08 7.12 29.93
CA SER A 96 19.52 7.34 30.05
C SER A 96 19.80 8.84 30.10
N PRO A 97 20.47 9.36 31.15
CA PRO A 97 20.64 10.80 31.36
C PRO A 97 21.68 11.48 30.42
N VAL A 98 22.35 10.75 29.53
CA VAL A 98 23.42 11.29 28.66
C VAL A 98 23.39 10.68 27.23
N GLY A 99 22.45 11.15 26.38
CA GLY A 99 22.48 11.12 24.89
C GLY A 99 22.22 9.81 24.13
N PRO A 100 21.98 9.83 22.79
CA PRO A 100 21.31 10.83 21.96
C PRO A 100 19.89 10.39 21.51
N HIS A 101 19.08 11.40 21.26
CA HIS A 101 17.77 11.34 20.59
C HIS A 101 17.64 10.29 19.48
N GLY A 102 16.62 9.43 19.59
CA GLY A 102 16.03 8.57 18.54
C GLY A 102 16.95 8.05 17.44
N HIS A 103 17.45 6.83 17.59
CA HIS A 103 18.10 6.09 16.51
C HIS A 103 17.05 5.39 15.65
N TYR A 104 17.18 5.43 14.33
CA TYR A 104 16.25 4.81 13.39
C TYR A 104 16.99 3.96 12.37
N THR A 105 16.36 2.86 11.97
CA THR A 105 16.85 2.00 10.90
C THR A 105 15.91 2.06 9.72
N VAL A 106 16.48 2.27 8.53
CA VAL A 106 15.75 2.16 7.27
C VAL A 106 15.50 0.67 6.98
N THR A 107 14.24 0.27 6.87
CA THR A 107 13.85 -1.13 6.61
C THR A 107 13.35 -1.36 5.19
N ALA A 108 12.73 -0.35 4.58
CA ALA A 108 12.20 -0.45 3.22
C ALA A 108 12.17 0.89 2.49
N LEU A 109 12.09 0.82 1.16
CA LEU A 109 11.80 1.95 0.29
C LEU A 109 10.45 1.76 -0.40
N ILE A 110 9.65 2.81 -0.42
CA ILE A 110 8.37 2.86 -1.13
C ILE A 110 8.52 3.84 -2.28
N LYS A 111 8.49 3.32 -3.51
CA LYS A 111 8.62 4.12 -4.75
C LYS A 111 7.31 4.24 -5.51
N THR A 112 6.34 3.38 -5.21
CA THR A 112 5.05 3.31 -5.90
C THR A 112 3.91 3.16 -4.90
N LYS A 113 2.74 3.66 -5.29
CA LYS A 113 1.49 3.46 -4.57
C LYS A 113 0.39 2.90 -5.46
N LEU A 114 -0.51 2.11 -4.87
CA LEU A 114 -1.77 1.71 -5.45
C LEU A 114 -2.84 2.65 -4.94
N LEU A 115 -3.44 3.39 -5.86
CA LEU A 115 -4.34 4.47 -5.53
C LEU A 115 -5.79 4.12 -5.89
N PHE A 116 -6.64 4.07 -4.88
CA PHE A 116 -8.08 3.79 -4.98
C PHE A 116 -8.89 5.01 -4.51
N LYS A 117 -9.18 5.93 -5.43
CA LYS A 117 -9.93 7.18 -5.16
C LYS A 117 -11.39 7.15 -5.64
N THR A 118 -11.79 6.13 -6.39
CA THR A 118 -13.16 6.03 -6.88
C THR A 118 -14.09 5.51 -5.80
N ARG A 119 -15.35 5.96 -5.82
CA ARG A 119 -16.40 5.45 -4.92
C ARG A 119 -16.45 3.91 -5.01
N PRO A 120 -16.51 3.18 -3.87
CA PRO A 120 -16.67 1.74 -3.87
C PRO A 120 -17.94 1.33 -4.61
N LYS A 121 -17.82 0.38 -5.55
CA LYS A 121 -18.98 -0.15 -6.29
C LYS A 121 -19.49 -1.40 -5.59
N PRO A 122 -20.81 -1.60 -5.46
CA PRO A 122 -21.35 -2.86 -4.97
C PRO A 122 -21.04 -3.98 -5.97
N ILE A 123 -20.76 -5.18 -5.47
CA ILE A 123 -20.65 -6.37 -6.31
C ILE A 123 -22.06 -6.82 -6.66
N ILE A 124 -22.39 -6.83 -7.96
CA ILE A 124 -23.66 -7.32 -8.48
C ILE A 124 -23.44 -8.76 -8.96
N THR A 125 -23.99 -9.73 -8.24
CA THR A 125 -24.03 -11.12 -8.70
C THR A 125 -25.33 -11.37 -9.45
N HIS A 126 -25.25 -11.65 -10.75
CA HIS A 126 -26.38 -12.23 -11.47
C HIS A 126 -26.46 -13.70 -11.11
N VAL A 127 -27.31 -14.03 -10.14
CA VAL A 127 -27.64 -15.43 -9.84
C VAL A 127 -28.65 -15.88 -10.91
N PRO A 128 -28.32 -16.87 -11.76
CA PRO A 128 -29.29 -17.40 -12.72
C PRO A 128 -30.53 -17.87 -11.97
N LYS A 129 -31.72 -17.42 -12.41
CA LYS A 129 -32.97 -17.97 -11.88
C LYS A 129 -32.99 -19.45 -12.24
N LYS A 130 -33.08 -20.30 -11.23
CA LYS A 130 -33.28 -21.74 -11.42
C LYS A 130 -34.60 -21.92 -12.18
N VAL A 131 -34.51 -22.39 -13.42
CA VAL A 131 -35.66 -22.79 -14.25
C VAL A 131 -36.20 -24.10 -13.72
#